data_AF-A0A126REH5-F1
#
_entry.id   AF-A0A126REH5-F1
#
_cell.length_a   1.000
_cell.length_b   1.000
_cell.length_c   1.000
_cell.angle_alpha   90.00
_cell.angle_beta   90.00
_cell.angle_gamma   90.00
#
_symmetry.space_group_name_H-M   'P 1'
#
loop_
_entity.id
_entity.type
_entity.pdbx_description
1 polymer ?
#
loop_
_entity_poly.entity_id
_entity_poly.type
_entity_poly.pdbx_seq_one_letter_code
_entity_poly.pdbx_strand_id
1 'polypeptide(L)'
;MTWVSGALGANGKPVFETAFSSRDLILIAGGLFLVWKATKEIHHNVDPHPVEGVFDTARVTLGFGAAIAQILLLDLVFSVDSILTAVGMTEHLPIMVIAVVTAVLLMLLAADPLANFINRNPTVVILALGFLLMIGTVLIADGFGVHVPKGYIYAAMAFSAGIEALNIWSRRRREAVLLPNREYLDAELSRRTRRTPVDDRLVQAGIAEEAFGRSGPRIEGGPSGFEHRQSATERRVRVGFARTEVADPPLLLTNQNPYRFTAKPPST
;
A
#
# COMPACT_ATOMS: atom_id res chain seq x y z
N MET A 1 28.55 -13.60 33.07
CA MET A 1 30.01 -13.48 32.89
C MET A 1 30.26 -12.23 32.05
N THR A 2 30.67 -11.13 32.69
CA THR A 2 30.92 -9.81 32.08
C THR A 2 32.37 -9.75 31.56
N TRP A 3 32.57 -9.38 30.29
CA TRP A 3 33.89 -9.42 29.63
C TRP A 3 34.47 -8.04 29.28
N VAL A 4 33.74 -6.95 29.50
CA VAL A 4 34.23 -5.60 29.20
C VAL A 4 33.92 -4.65 30.35
N SER A 5 34.96 -4.25 31.08
CA SER A 5 34.92 -3.14 32.03
C SER A 5 35.58 -1.91 31.40
N GLY A 6 34.89 -0.77 31.43
CA GLY A 6 35.48 0.51 31.00
C GLY A 6 36.67 0.93 31.87
N ALA A 7 37.48 1.85 31.38
CA ALA A 7 38.62 2.40 32.12
C ALA A 7 38.17 2.93 33.50
N LEU A 8 38.93 2.58 34.54
CA LEU A 8 38.63 2.94 35.93
C LEU A 8 38.74 4.45 36.13
N GLY A 9 37.69 5.06 36.68
CA GLY A 9 37.72 6.46 37.11
C GLY A 9 38.55 6.64 38.39
N ALA A 10 38.87 7.89 38.73
CA ALA A 10 39.71 8.27 39.89
C ALA A 10 39.16 7.82 41.27
N ASN A 11 37.95 7.27 41.31
CA ASN A 11 37.23 6.74 42.47
C ASN A 11 37.17 5.20 42.49
N GLY A 12 37.93 4.51 41.62
CA GLY A 12 37.99 3.04 41.58
C GLY A 12 36.72 2.38 41.03
N LYS A 13 35.84 3.16 40.40
CA LYS A 13 34.56 2.70 39.83
C LYS A 13 34.62 2.81 38.30
N PRO A 14 34.04 1.87 37.54
CA PRO A 14 33.93 2.02 36.09
C PRO A 14 33.17 3.31 35.76
N VAL A 15 33.71 4.14 34.86
CA VAL A 15 33.03 5.38 34.43
C VAL A 15 31.77 5.07 33.59
N PHE A 16 31.66 3.83 33.11
CA PHE A 16 30.47 3.24 32.49
C PHE A 16 30.20 1.85 33.11
N GLU A 17 29.08 1.69 33.82
CA GLU A 17 28.57 0.40 34.32
C GLU A 17 27.53 -0.22 33.36
N THR A 18 27.60 0.01 32.05
CA THR A 18 26.85 -0.84 31.11
C THR A 18 27.59 -2.16 30.95
N ALA A 19 27.31 -3.07 31.87
CA ALA A 19 27.64 -4.49 31.79
C ALA A 19 26.88 -5.12 30.60
N PHE A 20 27.29 -4.81 29.38
CA PHE A 20 26.70 -5.36 28.17
C PHE A 20 26.86 -6.88 28.18
N SER A 21 25.74 -7.58 28.30
CA SER A 21 25.68 -9.03 28.13
C SER A 21 25.67 -9.36 26.65
N SER A 22 26.12 -10.57 26.28
CA SER A 22 26.00 -11.08 24.91
C SER A 22 24.53 -11.09 24.44
N ARG A 23 23.61 -11.26 25.39
CA ARG A 23 22.16 -11.08 25.23
C ARG A 23 21.81 -9.71 24.65
N ASP A 24 22.30 -8.64 25.29
CA ASP A 24 21.92 -7.27 24.99
C ASP A 24 22.46 -6.84 23.62
N LEU A 25 23.65 -7.33 23.28
CA LEU A 25 24.23 -7.13 21.95
C LEU A 25 23.38 -7.77 20.86
N ILE A 26 22.90 -9.00 21.07
CA ILE A 26 22.03 -9.70 20.12
C ILE A 26 20.68 -8.99 19.99
N LEU A 27 20.11 -8.50 21.10
CA LEU A 27 18.86 -7.75 21.10
C LEU A 27 18.97 -6.45 20.30
N ILE A 28 20.01 -5.66 20.55
CA ILE A 28 20.23 -4.39 19.85
C ILE A 28 20.50 -4.65 18.37
N ALA A 29 21.38 -5.60 18.04
CA ALA A 29 21.71 -5.92 16.66
C ALA A 29 20.50 -6.46 15.89
N GLY A 30 19.75 -7.40 16.47
CA GLY A 30 18.53 -7.96 15.89
C GLY A 30 17.44 -6.91 15.73
N GLY A 31 17.20 -6.09 16.75
CA GLY A 31 16.22 -5.01 16.70
C GLY A 31 16.56 -3.95 15.65
N LEU A 32 17.84 -3.56 15.53
CA LEU A 32 18.30 -2.62 14.51
C LEU A 32 18.14 -3.19 13.10
N PHE A 33 18.44 -4.49 12.93
CA PHE A 33 18.21 -5.21 11.68
C PHE A 33 16.73 -5.22 11.30
N LEU A 34 15.83 -5.51 12.24
CA LEU A 34 14.38 -5.49 11.99
C LEU A 34 13.87 -4.10 11.60
N VAL A 35 14.29 -3.05 12.32
CA VAL A 35 13.90 -1.67 12.04
C VAL A 35 14.34 -1.26 10.64
N TRP A 36 15.60 -1.55 10.30
CA TRP A 36 16.13 -1.27 8.96
C TRP A 36 15.37 -2.02 7.87
N LYS A 37 15.14 -3.33 8.06
CA LYS A 37 14.42 -4.18 7.11
C LYS A 37 12.98 -3.67 6.93
N ALA A 38 12.24 -3.49 8.03
CA ALA A 38 10.86 -3.02 7.98
C ALA A 38 10.75 -1.66 7.28
N THR A 39 11.66 -0.72 7.57
CA THR A 39 11.67 0.61 6.94
C THR A 39 11.93 0.52 5.44
N LYS A 40 12.91 -0.29 5.03
CA LYS A 40 13.21 -0.53 3.61
C LYS A 40 12.02 -1.16 2.88
N GLU A 41 11.40 -2.16 3.48
CA GLU A 41 10.22 -2.82 2.91
C GLU A 41 9.02 -1.88 2.80
N ILE A 42 8.74 -1.06 3.82
CA ILE A 42 7.67 -0.06 3.79
C ILE A 42 7.93 0.93 2.66
N HIS A 43 9.16 1.44 2.54
CA HIS A 43 9.50 2.40 1.48
C HIS A 43 9.28 1.83 0.08
N HIS A 44 9.66 0.56 -0.16
CA HIS A 44 9.41 -0.09 -1.45
C HIS A 44 7.94 -0.45 -1.68
N ASN A 45 7.19 -0.83 -0.65
CA ASN A 45 5.76 -1.16 -0.77
C ASN A 45 4.86 0.07 -0.97
N VAL A 46 5.36 1.27 -0.69
CA VAL A 46 4.64 2.55 -0.88
C VAL A 46 4.85 3.12 -2.29
N ASP A 47 5.84 2.66 -3.04
CA ASP A 47 6.03 3.04 -4.43
C ASP A 47 4.95 2.40 -5.34
N PRO A 48 4.36 3.16 -6.29
CA PRO A 48 3.19 2.71 -7.08
C PRO A 48 3.49 1.64 -8.13
N HIS A 49 4.72 1.11 -8.18
CA HIS A 49 5.04 -0.04 -9.03
C HIS A 49 4.69 -1.34 -8.30
N PRO A 50 3.91 -2.25 -8.90
CA PRO A 50 3.50 -3.48 -8.25
C PRO A 50 4.71 -4.40 -8.13
N VAL A 51 5.29 -4.52 -6.94
CA VAL A 51 6.31 -5.53 -6.62
C VAL A 51 5.97 -6.28 -5.33
N GLU A 52 5.90 -7.59 -5.53
CA GLU A 52 6.35 -8.72 -4.68
C GLU A 52 6.32 -8.52 -3.16
N GLY A 53 5.51 -9.34 -2.50
CA GLY A 53 5.25 -9.23 -1.06
C GLY A 53 6.49 -9.37 -0.19
N VAL A 54 6.38 -8.98 1.07
CA VAL A 54 7.45 -9.01 2.11
C VAL A 54 8.10 -10.40 2.33
N PHE A 55 7.54 -11.44 1.72
CA PHE A 55 8.00 -12.84 1.74
C PHE A 55 8.31 -13.41 0.35
N ASP A 56 8.06 -12.67 -0.73
CA ASP A 56 8.30 -13.10 -2.10
C ASP A 56 9.47 -12.30 -2.64
N THR A 57 10.61 -12.97 -2.77
CA THR A 57 11.85 -12.36 -3.27
C THR A 57 12.08 -12.92 -4.67
N ALA A 58 11.61 -12.24 -5.71
CA ALA A 58 11.68 -12.82 -7.05
C ALA A 58 11.79 -11.81 -8.22
N ARG A 59 12.87 -11.02 -8.26
CA ARG A 59 13.95 -11.18 -9.28
C ARG A 59 14.85 -9.96 -9.36
N VAL A 60 16.13 -10.15 -8.99
CA VAL A 60 17.24 -10.11 -9.97
C VAL A 60 18.30 -11.11 -9.48
N THR A 61 18.32 -12.32 -10.04
CA THR A 61 19.49 -13.24 -10.03
C THR A 61 20.07 -13.75 -8.69
N LEU A 62 19.42 -13.57 -7.55
CA LEU A 62 19.84 -14.22 -6.29
C LEU A 62 18.94 -15.44 -6.07
N GLY A 63 19.54 -16.63 -6.16
CA GLY A 63 18.83 -17.91 -6.24
C GLY A 63 17.95 -18.22 -5.04
N PHE A 64 17.06 -19.20 -5.21
CA PHE A 64 16.18 -19.82 -4.19
C PHE A 64 16.78 -19.91 -2.77
N GLY A 65 18.09 -20.17 -2.64
CA GLY A 65 18.79 -20.18 -1.35
C GLY A 65 18.85 -18.83 -0.62
N ALA A 66 18.87 -17.69 -1.33
CA ALA A 66 18.84 -16.36 -0.72
C ALA A 66 17.48 -16.05 -0.08
N ALA A 67 16.37 -16.43 -0.73
CA ALA A 67 15.04 -16.31 -0.16
C ALA A 67 14.88 -17.18 1.10
N ILE A 68 15.35 -18.42 1.06
CA ILE A 68 15.39 -19.31 2.23
C ILE A 68 16.22 -18.70 3.36
N ALA A 69 17.42 -18.19 3.05
CA ALA A 69 18.29 -17.56 4.04
C ALA A 69 17.63 -16.34 4.70
N GLN A 70 16.86 -15.54 3.95
CA GLN A 70 16.12 -14.41 4.50
C GLN A 70 14.96 -14.83 5.41
N ILE A 71 14.18 -15.84 5.02
CA ILE A 71 13.12 -16.39 5.86
C ILE A 71 13.72 -16.90 7.17
N LEU A 72 14.80 -17.68 7.08
CA LEU A 72 15.49 -18.24 8.23
C LEU A 72 16.10 -17.15 9.12
N LEU A 73 16.63 -16.08 8.53
CA LEU A 73 17.19 -14.95 9.28
C LEU A 73 16.07 -14.16 10.00
N LEU A 74 14.94 -13.89 9.35
CA LEU A 74 13.80 -13.22 9.99
C LEU A 74 13.19 -14.07 11.11
N ASP A 75 13.05 -15.37 10.87
CA ASP A 75 12.56 -16.33 11.86
C ASP A 75 13.54 -16.49 13.03
N LEU A 76 14.85 -16.46 12.78
CA LEU A 76 15.88 -16.45 13.83
C LEU A 76 15.72 -15.22 14.73
N VAL A 77 15.57 -14.03 14.18
CA VAL A 77 15.44 -12.81 14.99
C VAL A 77 14.12 -12.83 15.79
N PHE A 78 13.03 -13.34 15.22
CA PHE A 78 11.74 -13.48 15.92
C PHE A 78 11.73 -14.58 16.99
N SER A 79 12.43 -15.68 16.74
CA SER A 79 12.62 -16.77 17.70
C SER A 79 13.48 -16.34 18.89
N VAL A 80 14.51 -15.51 18.66
CA VAL A 80 15.37 -15.01 19.73
C VAL A 80 14.60 -14.06 20.65
N ASP A 81 13.78 -13.15 20.12
CA ASP A 81 12.95 -12.26 20.95
C ASP A 81 12.00 -13.05 21.86
N SER A 82 11.22 -13.94 21.26
CA SER A 82 10.22 -14.74 21.97
C SER A 82 10.86 -15.69 23.00
N ILE A 83 12.02 -16.29 22.70
CA ILE A 83 12.80 -17.10 23.64
C ILE A 83 13.34 -16.23 24.77
N LEU A 84 14.07 -15.18 24.44
CA LEU A 84 14.83 -14.41 25.41
C LEU A 84 13.91 -13.67 26.39
N THR A 85 12.76 -13.22 25.91
CA THR A 85 11.76 -12.63 26.77
C THR A 85 11.02 -13.65 27.62
N ALA A 86 10.91 -14.91 27.18
CA ALA A 86 10.37 -16.02 27.96
C ALA A 86 11.36 -16.53 29.03
N VAL A 87 12.65 -16.68 28.69
CA VAL A 87 13.71 -17.01 29.67
C VAL A 87 13.77 -15.94 30.77
N GLY A 88 13.51 -14.68 30.44
CA GLY A 88 13.44 -13.61 31.43
C GLY A 88 12.24 -13.68 32.39
N MET A 89 11.24 -14.53 32.12
CA MET A 89 10.00 -14.63 32.89
C MET A 89 9.76 -16.01 33.53
N THR A 90 10.45 -17.06 33.09
CA THR A 90 10.26 -18.44 33.58
C THR A 90 11.54 -19.26 33.44
N GLU A 91 11.83 -20.12 34.41
CA GLU A 91 12.99 -21.02 34.42
C GLU A 91 12.76 -22.35 33.68
N HIS A 92 11.56 -22.57 33.12
CA HIS A 92 11.18 -23.84 32.49
C HIS A 92 11.68 -23.94 31.05
N LEU A 93 12.99 -24.16 30.89
CA LEU A 93 13.64 -24.37 29.58
C LEU A 93 12.90 -25.38 28.67
N PRO A 94 12.40 -26.54 29.16
CA PRO A 94 11.73 -27.52 28.30
C PRO A 94 10.44 -26.99 27.64
N ILE A 95 9.66 -26.19 28.37
CA ILE A 95 8.39 -25.63 27.86
C ILE A 95 8.68 -24.68 26.71
N MET A 96 9.71 -23.85 26.87
CA MET A 96 10.12 -22.89 25.87
C MET A 96 10.64 -23.57 24.59
N VAL A 97 11.45 -24.63 24.72
CA VAL A 97 11.92 -25.41 23.56
C VAL A 97 10.75 -26.04 22.80
N ILE A 98 9.80 -26.66 23.52
CA ILE A 98 8.61 -27.25 22.89
C ILE A 98 7.77 -26.18 22.19
N ALA A 99 7.59 -25.00 22.80
CA ALA A 99 6.85 -23.90 22.22
C ALA A 99 7.48 -23.40 20.91
N VAL A 100 8.81 -23.21 20.89
CA VAL A 100 9.54 -22.76 19.69
C VAL A 100 9.47 -23.78 18.57
N VAL A 101 9.75 -25.05 18.87
CA VAL A 101 9.69 -26.13 17.86
C VAL A 101 8.28 -26.23 17.27
N THR A 102 7.25 -26.14 18.13
CA THR A 102 5.86 -26.16 17.67
C THR A 102 5.53 -24.94 16.82
N ALA A 103 5.99 -23.74 17.21
CA ALA A 103 5.75 -22.51 16.45
C ALA A 103 6.39 -22.57 15.06
N VAL A 104 7.66 -23.01 14.96
CA VAL A 104 8.37 -23.15 13.67
C VAL A 104 7.66 -24.19 12.79
N LEU A 105 7.26 -25.33 13.34
CA LEU A 105 6.50 -26.34 12.59
C LEU A 105 5.18 -25.77 12.05
N LEU A 106 4.44 -25.02 12.88
CA LEU A 106 3.21 -24.36 12.45
C LEU A 106 3.46 -23.30 11.37
N MET A 107 4.53 -22.50 11.47
CA MET A 107 4.89 -21.53 10.44
C MET A 107 5.24 -22.21 9.11
N LEU A 108 5.97 -23.32 9.13
CA LEU A 108 6.30 -24.09 7.93
C LEU A 108 5.05 -24.69 7.28
N LEU A 109 4.14 -25.29 8.07
CA LEU A 109 2.89 -25.84 7.56
C LEU A 109 1.91 -24.75 7.06
N ALA A 110 1.98 -23.55 7.64
CA ALA A 110 1.12 -22.43 7.30
C ALA A 110 1.70 -21.49 6.24
N ALA A 111 2.92 -21.73 5.75
CA ALA A 111 3.62 -20.80 4.84
C ALA A 111 2.83 -20.52 3.55
N ASP A 112 2.40 -21.57 2.84
CA ASP A 112 1.63 -21.44 1.59
C ASP A 112 0.26 -20.75 1.80
N PRO A 113 -0.59 -21.15 2.75
CA PRO A 113 -1.87 -20.47 2.96
C PRO A 113 -1.68 -19.03 3.47
N LEU A 114 -0.63 -18.76 4.26
CA LEU A 114 -0.30 -17.42 4.72
C LEU A 114 0.14 -16.53 3.54
N ALA A 115 1.02 -17.01 2.67
CA ALA A 115 1.46 -16.29 1.47
C ALA A 115 0.27 -15.94 0.57
N ASN A 116 -0.61 -16.92 0.31
CA ASN A 116 -1.84 -16.70 -0.46
C ASN A 116 -2.79 -15.69 0.18
N PHE A 117 -2.91 -15.70 1.52
CA PHE A 117 -3.74 -14.75 2.24
C PHE A 117 -3.21 -13.32 2.13
N ILE A 118 -1.89 -13.15 2.26
CA ILE A 118 -1.18 -11.89 2.16
C ILE A 118 -1.29 -11.32 0.74
N ASN A 119 -1.08 -12.15 -0.30
CA ASN A 119 -1.21 -11.74 -1.70
C ASN A 119 -2.61 -11.22 -2.06
N ARG A 120 -3.66 -11.71 -1.37
CA ARG A 120 -5.04 -11.25 -1.54
C ARG A 120 -5.37 -9.99 -0.73
N ASN A 121 -4.57 -9.66 0.28
CA ASN A 121 -4.82 -8.56 1.20
C ASN A 121 -3.52 -7.80 1.48
N PRO A 122 -3.02 -6.98 0.53
CA PRO A 122 -1.73 -6.31 0.65
C PRO A 122 -1.64 -5.34 1.86
N THR A 123 -2.77 -4.84 2.35
CA THR A 123 -2.83 -4.06 3.60
C THR A 123 -2.30 -4.84 4.83
N VAL A 124 -2.42 -6.16 4.82
CA VAL A 124 -1.85 -7.05 5.86
C VAL A 124 -0.32 -7.01 5.85
N VAL A 125 0.29 -6.87 4.67
CA VAL A 125 1.76 -6.73 4.53
C VAL A 125 2.23 -5.51 5.30
N ILE A 126 1.59 -4.36 5.07
CA ILE A 126 1.94 -3.08 5.70
C ILE A 126 1.76 -3.17 7.22
N LEU A 127 0.66 -3.79 7.67
CA LEU A 127 0.41 -4.04 9.09
C LEU A 127 1.51 -4.93 9.72
N ALA A 128 1.88 -6.02 9.06
CA ALA A 128 2.94 -6.92 9.53
C ALA A 128 4.31 -6.24 9.59
N LEU A 129 4.64 -5.40 8.60
CA LEU A 129 5.86 -4.57 8.62
C LEU A 129 5.84 -3.56 9.78
N GLY A 130 4.67 -2.99 10.10
CA GLY A 130 4.49 -2.14 11.28
C GLY A 130 4.73 -2.89 12.59
N PHE A 131 4.25 -4.14 12.70
CA PHE A 131 4.56 -4.99 13.85
C PHE A 131 6.05 -5.34 13.93
N LEU A 132 6.68 -5.62 12.79
CA LEU A 132 8.12 -5.88 12.73
C LEU A 132 8.93 -4.68 13.23
N LEU A 133 8.53 -3.46 12.84
CA LEU A 133 9.14 -2.22 13.30
C LEU A 133 8.94 -2.01 14.81
N MET A 134 7.72 -2.24 15.30
CA MET A 134 7.40 -2.12 16.72
C MET A 134 8.22 -3.11 17.56
N ILE A 135 8.25 -4.39 17.18
CA ILE A 135 9.03 -5.42 17.86
C ILE A 135 10.52 -5.07 17.79
N GLY A 136 11.04 -4.67 16.63
CA GLY A 136 12.45 -4.24 16.51
C GLY A 136 12.80 -3.09 17.46
N THR A 137 11.89 -2.13 17.64
CA THR A 137 12.09 -1.01 18.58
C THR A 137 12.06 -1.48 20.04
N VAL A 138 11.16 -2.41 20.38
CA VAL A 138 11.10 -3.02 21.72
C VAL A 138 12.38 -3.81 22.03
N LEU A 139 12.92 -4.55 21.05
CA LEU A 139 14.18 -5.27 21.23
C LEU A 139 15.36 -4.35 21.51
N ILE A 140 15.44 -3.23 20.78
CA ILE A 140 16.45 -2.21 21.04
C ILE A 140 16.28 -1.66 22.46
N ALA A 141 15.06 -1.31 22.86
CA ALA A 141 14.76 -0.79 24.20
C ALA A 141 15.15 -1.79 25.31
N ASP A 142 14.75 -3.05 25.18
CA ASP A 142 15.09 -4.13 26.13
C ASP A 142 16.61 -4.36 26.18
N GLY A 143 17.31 -4.27 25.05
CA GLY A 143 18.78 -4.36 24.99
C GLY A 143 19.51 -3.19 25.64
N PHE A 144 18.86 -2.02 25.77
CA PHE A 144 19.35 -0.90 26.58
C PHE A 144 18.86 -0.95 28.04
N GLY A 145 18.15 -2.01 28.44
CA GLY A 145 17.59 -2.19 29.79
C GLY A 145 16.26 -1.45 30.03
N VAL A 146 15.69 -0.80 29.01
CA VAL A 146 14.38 -0.14 29.08
C VAL A 146 13.30 -1.17 28.79
N HIS A 147 12.70 -1.70 29.85
CA HIS A 147 11.70 -2.75 29.73
C HIS A 147 10.35 -2.18 29.32
N VAL A 148 9.90 -2.52 28.12
CA VAL A 148 8.55 -2.17 27.66
C VAL A 148 7.56 -3.24 28.14
N PRO A 149 6.46 -2.89 28.84
CA PRO A 149 5.51 -3.90 29.29
C PRO A 149 4.82 -4.56 28.09
N LYS A 150 5.10 -5.85 27.90
CA LYS A 150 4.67 -6.65 26.73
C LYS A 150 3.15 -6.67 26.53
N GLY A 151 2.38 -6.50 27.60
CA GLY A 151 0.92 -6.40 27.53
C GLY A 151 0.44 -5.27 26.61
N TYR A 152 1.12 -4.12 26.60
CA TYR A 152 0.77 -3.02 25.69
C TYR A 152 1.05 -3.37 24.23
N ILE A 153 2.16 -4.09 24.00
CA ILE A 153 2.56 -4.54 22.67
C ILE A 153 1.56 -5.57 22.13
N TYR A 154 1.16 -6.54 22.95
CA TYR A 154 0.15 -7.54 22.57
C TYR A 154 -1.23 -6.91 22.36
N ALA A 155 -1.62 -5.95 23.21
CA ALA A 155 -2.87 -5.22 23.04
C ALA A 155 -2.87 -4.40 21.73
N ALA A 156 -1.78 -3.71 21.42
CA ALA A 156 -1.63 -2.94 20.17
C ALA A 156 -1.69 -3.84 18.93
N MET A 157 -0.99 -4.99 18.95
CA MET A 157 -1.04 -5.96 17.85
C MET A 157 -2.45 -6.54 17.66
N ALA A 158 -3.09 -6.99 18.74
CA ALA A 158 -4.43 -7.56 18.68
C ALA A 158 -5.47 -6.55 18.19
N PHE A 159 -5.38 -5.31 18.69
CA PHE A 159 -6.26 -4.22 18.25
C PHE A 159 -6.06 -3.90 16.77
N SER A 160 -4.82 -3.72 16.32
CA SER A 160 -4.51 -3.41 14.92
C SER A 160 -4.96 -4.53 13.98
N ALA A 161 -4.69 -5.79 14.32
CA ALA A 161 -5.16 -6.94 13.56
C ALA A 161 -6.70 -7.02 13.51
N GLY A 162 -7.38 -6.70 14.63
CA GLY A 162 -8.83 -6.61 14.69
C GLY A 162 -9.40 -5.53 13.76
N ILE A 163 -8.80 -4.34 13.75
CA ILE A 163 -9.19 -3.25 12.85
C ILE A 163 -9.00 -3.66 11.38
N GLU A 164 -7.88 -4.30 11.05
CA GLU A 164 -7.63 -4.75 9.67
C GLU A 164 -8.58 -5.89 9.26
N ALA A 165 -8.91 -6.81 10.17
CA ALA A 165 -9.92 -7.84 9.90
C ALA A 165 -11.30 -7.22 9.60
N LEU A 166 -11.71 -6.22 10.38
CA LEU A 166 -12.95 -5.46 10.13
C LEU A 166 -12.88 -4.71 8.81
N ASN A 167 -11.73 -4.13 8.47
CA ASN A 167 -11.50 -3.41 7.22
C ASN A 167 -11.65 -4.35 6.00
N ILE A 168 -11.00 -5.52 6.04
CA ILE A 168 -11.13 -6.56 5.01
C ILE A 168 -12.59 -7.02 4.91
N TRP A 169 -13.28 -7.22 6.02
CA TRP A 169 -14.69 -7.63 6.01
C TRP A 169 -15.61 -6.58 5.40
N SER A 170 -15.42 -5.31 5.78
CA SER A 170 -16.16 -4.16 5.26
C SER A 170 -15.97 -4.02 3.75
N ARG A 171 -14.72 -4.16 3.26
CA ARG A 171 -14.39 -4.09 1.83
C ARG A 171 -15.12 -5.18 1.04
N ARG A 172 -15.09 -6.43 1.51
CA ARG A 172 -15.80 -7.56 0.87
C ARG A 172 -17.32 -7.33 0.79
N ARG A 173 -17.93 -6.77 1.83
CA ARG A 173 -19.37 -6.45 1.83
C ARG A 173 -19.72 -5.35 0.83
N ARG A 174 -18.90 -4.30 0.74
CA ARG A 174 -19.11 -3.20 -0.22
C ARG A 174 -19.00 -3.68 -1.65
N GLU A 175 -18.01 -4.52 -1.94
CA GLU A 175 -17.85 -5.13 -3.27
C GLU A 175 -19.08 -5.95 -3.65
N ALA A 176 -19.58 -6.81 -2.75
CA ALA A 176 -20.79 -7.61 -2.99
C ALA A 176 -22.05 -6.78 -3.30
N VAL A 177 -22.20 -5.60 -2.69
CA VAL A 177 -23.32 -4.68 -2.96
C VAL A 177 -23.18 -3.96 -4.30
N LEU A 178 -21.96 -3.76 -4.79
CA LEU A 178 -21.69 -3.06 -6.06
C LEU A 178 -21.77 -3.98 -7.29
N LEU A 179 -21.66 -5.29 -7.13
CA LEU A 179 -21.70 -6.25 -8.24
C LEU A 179 -23.00 -6.20 -9.07
N PRO A 180 -24.22 -6.12 -8.48
CA PRO A 180 -25.45 -6.03 -9.28
C PRO A 180 -25.51 -4.79 -10.17
N ASN A 181 -24.95 -3.66 -9.72
CA ASN A 181 -25.00 -2.40 -10.47
C ASN A 181 -23.91 -2.28 -11.55
N ARG A 182 -22.79 -3.02 -11.40
CA ARG A 182 -21.73 -3.06 -12.42
C ARG A 182 -22.19 -3.69 -13.70
N GLU A 183 -22.99 -4.74 -13.62
CA GLU A 183 -23.57 -5.37 -14.80
C GLU A 183 -24.51 -4.41 -15.57
N TYR A 184 -25.28 -3.58 -14.87
CA TYR A 184 -26.07 -2.50 -15.49
C TYR A 184 -25.21 -1.38 -16.07
N LEU A 185 -24.18 -0.93 -15.35
CA LEU A 185 -23.24 0.09 -15.82
C LEU A 185 -22.47 -0.38 -17.06
N ASP A 186 -21.98 -1.62 -17.08
CA ASP A 186 -21.25 -2.19 -18.20
C ASP A 186 -22.16 -2.43 -19.41
N ALA A 187 -23.40 -2.87 -19.18
CA ALA A 187 -24.40 -2.99 -20.23
C ALA A 187 -24.77 -1.63 -20.83
N GLU A 188 -24.89 -0.58 -20.01
CA GLU A 188 -25.22 0.77 -20.47
C GLU A 188 -24.04 1.46 -21.17
N LEU A 189 -22.81 1.29 -20.65
CA LEU A 189 -21.58 1.74 -21.31
C LEU A 189 -21.38 1.03 -22.65
N SER A 190 -21.62 -0.28 -22.71
CA SER A 190 -21.57 -1.03 -23.96
C SER A 190 -22.63 -0.54 -24.95
N ARG A 191 -23.84 -0.19 -24.49
CA ARG A 191 -24.90 0.39 -25.34
C ARG A 191 -24.54 1.79 -25.85
N ARG A 192 -23.93 2.63 -25.01
CA ARG A 192 -23.46 3.98 -25.41
C ARG A 192 -22.30 3.90 -26.40
N THR A 193 -21.27 3.10 -26.10
CA THR A 193 -20.13 2.87 -27.00
C THR A 193 -20.56 2.28 -28.33
N ARG A 194 -21.59 1.41 -28.35
CA ARG A 194 -22.15 0.85 -29.60
C ARG A 194 -23.04 1.83 -30.39
N ARG A 195 -23.54 2.89 -29.76
CA ARG A 195 -24.40 3.91 -30.39
C ARG A 195 -23.66 5.10 -30.97
N THR A 196 -22.42 5.34 -30.56
CA THR A 196 -21.52 6.27 -31.22
C THR A 196 -20.46 5.49 -31.98
N PRO A 197 -20.70 5.13 -33.26
CA PRO A 197 -19.57 4.99 -34.16
C PRO A 197 -18.91 6.37 -34.17
N VAL A 198 -17.76 6.49 -33.49
CA VAL A 198 -16.80 7.52 -33.85
C VAL A 198 -16.46 7.17 -35.28
N ASP A 199 -17.05 7.90 -36.23
CA ASP A 199 -16.87 7.63 -37.63
C ASP A 199 -15.39 7.91 -37.92
N ASP A 200 -14.58 6.85 -37.98
CA ASP A 200 -13.16 6.94 -38.33
C ASP A 200 -12.98 7.67 -39.66
N ARG A 201 -14.03 7.74 -40.47
CA ARG A 201 -14.13 8.55 -41.69
C ARG A 201 -14.21 10.05 -41.45
N LEU A 202 -14.87 10.52 -40.39
CA LEU A 202 -14.87 11.95 -40.01
C LEU A 202 -13.55 12.35 -39.37
N VAL A 203 -12.93 11.46 -38.60
CA VAL A 203 -11.59 11.66 -38.03
C VAL A 203 -10.53 11.63 -39.14
N GLN A 204 -10.57 10.65 -40.04
CA GLN A 204 -9.69 10.61 -41.23
C GLN A 204 -9.99 11.73 -42.21
N ALA A 205 -11.24 12.16 -42.39
CA ALA A 205 -11.55 13.31 -43.23
C ALA A 205 -11.00 14.60 -42.63
N GLY A 206 -11.10 14.82 -41.32
CA GLY A 206 -10.49 15.97 -40.64
C GLY A 206 -8.96 15.97 -40.73
N ILE A 207 -8.32 14.80 -40.56
CA ILE A 207 -6.86 14.64 -40.69
C ILE A 207 -6.41 14.80 -42.16
N ALA A 208 -7.18 14.29 -43.12
CA ALA A 208 -6.89 14.42 -44.54
C ALA A 208 -7.10 15.85 -45.06
N GLU A 209 -8.11 16.58 -44.54
CA GLU A 209 -8.36 17.99 -44.87
C GLU A 209 -7.26 18.90 -44.31
N GLU A 210 -6.77 18.65 -43.09
CA GLU A 210 -5.59 19.33 -42.54
C GLU A 210 -4.30 19.01 -43.31
N ALA A 211 -4.13 17.77 -43.78
CA ALA A 211 -2.96 17.35 -44.57
C ALA A 211 -3.00 17.92 -46.01
N PHE A 212 -4.17 18.06 -46.60
CA PHE A 212 -4.34 18.55 -47.98
C PHE A 212 -4.42 20.09 -48.07
N GLY A 213 -4.79 20.79 -46.99
CA GLY A 213 -4.86 22.25 -46.92
C GLY A 213 -3.51 22.99 -46.93
N ARG A 214 -2.37 22.28 -47.01
CA ARG A 214 -1.01 22.88 -47.00
C ARG A 214 -0.22 22.73 -48.31
N SER A 215 -0.87 22.42 -49.43
CA SER A 215 -0.19 22.29 -50.72
C SER A 215 -0.80 23.19 -51.80
N GLY A 216 -0.48 24.49 -51.75
CA GLY A 216 -0.69 25.42 -52.88
C GLY A 216 0.54 25.43 -53.81
N PRO A 217 0.39 25.48 -55.14
CA PRO A 217 1.53 25.50 -56.05
C PRO A 217 2.22 26.87 -56.03
N ARG A 218 3.56 26.82 -55.86
CA ARG A 218 4.48 27.94 -56.09
C ARG A 218 4.56 28.19 -57.60
N ILE A 219 4.19 29.38 -58.05
CA ILE A 219 4.54 29.91 -59.38
C ILE A 219 5.03 31.35 -59.23
N GLU A 220 6.26 31.57 -59.73
CA GLU A 220 6.93 32.86 -59.92
C GLU A 220 6.30 33.67 -61.07
N GLY A 221 6.36 35.01 -60.96
CA GLY A 221 6.26 35.93 -62.10
C GLY A 221 5.39 37.16 -61.85
N GLY A 222 6.01 38.33 -61.61
CA GLY A 222 5.38 39.65 -61.79
C GLY A 222 5.80 40.29 -63.13
N PRO A 223 5.54 41.59 -63.41
CA PRO A 223 4.63 42.53 -62.74
C PRO A 223 3.66 43.25 -63.72
N SER A 224 2.56 43.84 -63.21
CA SER A 224 1.99 45.14 -63.63
C SER A 224 0.53 45.34 -63.17
N GLY A 225 0.22 46.56 -62.71
CA GLY A 225 -1.09 47.18 -62.97
C GLY A 225 -2.17 47.17 -61.88
N PHE A 226 -2.02 48.09 -60.91
CA PHE A 226 -3.05 49.01 -60.39
C PHE A 226 -4.48 48.52 -60.01
N GLU A 227 -4.66 48.50 -58.68
CA GLU A 227 -5.69 49.18 -57.87
C GLU A 227 -7.21 48.83 -57.86
N HIS A 228 -7.69 48.79 -56.61
CA HIS A 228 -9.02 49.12 -56.07
C HIS A 228 -10.18 48.09 -56.12
N ARG A 229 -10.28 47.27 -55.06
CA ARG A 229 -11.41 47.35 -54.09
C ARG A 229 -11.17 46.52 -52.83
N GLN A 230 -11.38 47.15 -51.68
CA GLN A 230 -11.31 46.57 -50.34
C GLN A 230 -12.60 45.79 -49.98
N SER A 231 -12.44 44.87 -49.02
CA SER A 231 -13.41 44.48 -47.98
C SER A 231 -14.52 43.47 -48.30
N ALA A 232 -14.33 42.22 -47.86
CA ALA A 232 -15.32 41.35 -47.19
C ALA A 232 -14.66 39.98 -46.93
N THR A 233 -13.87 39.82 -45.87
CA THR A 233 -14.37 39.34 -44.57
C THR A 233 -15.10 38.00 -44.68
N GLU A 234 -14.31 36.94 -44.47
CA GLU A 234 -14.65 35.71 -43.73
C GLU A 234 -16.10 35.22 -43.84
N ARG A 235 -16.36 34.34 -44.82
CA ARG A 235 -17.57 33.53 -44.83
C ARG A 235 -17.29 32.21 -44.09
N ARG A 236 -17.59 32.23 -42.79
CA ARG A 236 -17.67 31.07 -41.87
C ARG A 236 -18.34 29.86 -42.53
N VAL A 237 -17.62 28.74 -42.62
CA VAL A 237 -18.24 27.41 -42.67
C VAL A 237 -18.61 27.04 -41.24
N ARG A 238 -19.90 27.11 -40.95
CA ARG A 238 -20.50 26.79 -39.65
C ARG A 238 -20.67 25.27 -39.59
N VAL A 239 -19.64 24.54 -39.17
CA VAL A 239 -19.82 23.15 -38.71
C VAL A 239 -20.43 23.23 -37.32
N GLY A 240 -21.67 22.77 -37.20
CA GLY A 240 -22.41 22.75 -35.96
C GLY A 240 -21.74 21.83 -34.96
N PHE A 241 -21.01 22.41 -34.01
CA PHE A 241 -20.81 21.76 -32.72
C PHE A 241 -22.18 21.67 -32.06
N ALA A 242 -22.80 20.50 -32.18
CA ALA A 242 -23.86 20.09 -31.28
C ALA A 242 -23.22 20.10 -29.89
N ARG A 243 -23.52 21.16 -29.13
CA ARG A 243 -23.35 21.26 -27.69
C ARG A 243 -23.98 19.99 -27.12
N THR A 244 -23.16 19.00 -26.78
CA THR A 244 -23.55 18.03 -25.76
C THR A 244 -23.76 18.85 -24.51
N GLU A 245 -25.02 19.23 -24.27
CA GLU A 245 -25.51 19.43 -22.93
C GLU A 245 -24.97 18.26 -22.13
N VAL A 246 -24.05 18.56 -21.22
CA VAL A 246 -23.80 17.69 -20.09
C VAL A 246 -25.14 17.66 -19.38
N ALA A 247 -25.99 16.70 -19.76
CA ALA A 247 -27.15 16.36 -18.98
C ALA A 247 -26.61 16.05 -17.60
N ASP A 248 -26.99 16.87 -16.62
CA ASP A 248 -26.69 16.62 -15.23
C ASP A 248 -26.99 15.13 -14.96
N PRO A 249 -26.09 14.43 -14.24
CA PRO A 249 -26.40 13.06 -13.84
C PRO A 249 -27.78 13.10 -13.16
N PRO A 250 -28.70 12.17 -13.45
CA PRO A 250 -29.98 12.18 -12.78
C PRO A 250 -29.67 12.18 -11.30
N LEU A 251 -30.07 13.26 -10.61
CA LEU A 251 -30.01 13.39 -9.18
C LEU A 251 -30.61 12.09 -8.64
N LEU A 252 -29.74 11.16 -8.23
CA LEU A 252 -30.09 10.12 -7.30
C LEU A 252 -30.76 10.89 -6.18
N LEU A 253 -32.05 10.65 -6.03
CA LEU A 253 -32.88 11.19 -4.96
C LEU A 253 -32.02 11.18 -3.70
N THR A 254 -31.52 12.36 -3.35
CA THR A 254 -31.02 12.61 -2.02
C THR A 254 -32.18 12.24 -1.14
N ASN A 255 -32.02 11.12 -0.44
CA ASN A 255 -32.88 10.72 0.65
C ASN A 255 -32.78 11.87 1.65
N GLN A 256 -33.68 12.83 1.48
CA GLN A 256 -33.93 13.90 2.41
C GLN A 256 -34.54 13.25 3.65
N ASN A 257 -33.63 12.95 4.58
CA ASN A 257 -33.82 13.10 6.01
C ASN A 257 -34.38 11.87 6.78
N PRO A 258 -33.52 11.07 7.45
CA PRO A 258 -33.95 10.02 8.37
C PRO A 258 -34.43 10.54 9.75
N TYR A 259 -34.55 11.86 9.97
CA TYR A 259 -34.95 12.46 11.26
C TYR A 259 -36.29 13.21 11.21
N ARG A 260 -37.30 12.70 10.50
CA ARG A 260 -38.66 13.25 10.61
C ARG A 260 -39.34 12.71 11.88
N PHE A 261 -39.04 13.35 13.01
CA PHE A 261 -39.81 13.20 14.24
C PHE A 261 -41.27 13.59 13.97
N THR A 262 -42.18 12.69 14.32
CA THR A 262 -43.63 12.88 14.21
C THR A 262 -44.09 13.94 15.22
N ALA A 263 -44.37 15.15 14.75
CA ALA A 263 -45.12 16.12 15.54
C ALA A 263 -46.63 15.82 15.39
N LYS A 264 -47.23 15.38 16.51
CA LYS A 264 -48.68 15.20 16.68
C LYS A 264 -49.37 16.58 16.58
N PRO A 265 -50.45 16.76 15.80
CA PRO A 265 -51.18 18.03 15.79
C PRO A 265 -51.94 18.23 17.11
N PRO A 266 -52.03 19.46 17.64
CA PRO A 266 -52.87 19.73 18.80
C PRO A 266 -54.35 19.67 18.40
N SER A 267 -55.13 19.03 19.27
CA SER A 267 -56.59 19.08 19.25
C SER A 267 -57.04 20.46 19.69
N THR A 268 -57.73 21.19 18.79
CA THR A 268 -58.92 22.04 19.01
C THR A 268 -59.17 22.88 17.78
#